data_AF-A0A969UF59-F1
#
_entry.id   AF-A0A969UF59-F1
#
_cell.length_a   1.000
_cell.length_b   1.000
_cell.length_c   1.000
_cell.angle_alpha   90.00
_cell.angle_beta   90.00
_cell.angle_gamma   90.00
#
_symmetry.space_group_name_H-M   'P 1'
#
loop_
_entity.id
_entity.type
_entity.pdbx_description
1 polymer ?
#
loop_
_entity_poly.entity_id
_entity_poly.type
_entity_poly.pdbx_seq_one_letter_code
_entity_poly.pdbx_strand_id
1 'polypeptide(L)'
;MPTVSEEEFHNLYQNNLSIPCEWHNTLYLEWFSEINGRVVIETTNYKLTIFPHEWQMDEDAEDAQKLANLNGMRDFMAQIIQRKESDSESPEPHGELDEYAWEERLKESDRLTDAYQEVLEKYMEDEDSEQKEAFVMGWDGLLEALAERDESGEDFDEFDDFGDLNSTSFDEDDEEEDEDDFLDPDGSPFEEVEHPLQVKAQELAMRAMDLIAKDSGPETPEYQLISNLLQVSGKLAGVLHGSNSGYEPEAGFVLAVLKRCLGWLHEAMAACQHLINIEQDTDQIAALEHVRSTAFEIRDEIIAMRQGLK
;
A
#
# COMPACT_ATOMS: atom_id res chain seq x y z
N MET A 1 -2.28 -27.20 10.79
CA MET A 1 -3.09 -27.95 9.80
C MET A 1 -4.25 -28.65 10.53
N PRO A 2 -5.50 -28.50 10.07
CA PRO A 2 -6.64 -29.26 10.61
C PRO A 2 -6.43 -30.76 10.41
N THR A 3 -6.77 -31.58 11.40
CA THR A 3 -6.62 -33.05 11.33
C THR A 3 -7.91 -33.77 10.92
N VAL A 4 -8.96 -33.03 10.65
CA VAL A 4 -10.30 -33.51 10.30
C VAL A 4 -10.56 -33.35 8.81
N SER A 5 -11.51 -34.14 8.28
CA SER A 5 -11.94 -33.98 6.89
C SER A 5 -12.62 -32.63 6.64
N GLU A 6 -12.69 -32.17 5.38
CA GLU A 6 -13.37 -30.90 5.03
C GLU A 6 -14.84 -30.86 5.50
N GLU A 7 -15.55 -31.99 5.40
CA GLU A 7 -16.95 -32.10 5.86
C GLU A 7 -17.06 -31.95 7.40
N GLU A 8 -16.16 -32.57 8.15
CA GLU A 8 -16.10 -32.44 9.62
C GLU A 8 -15.64 -31.04 10.05
N PHE A 9 -14.70 -30.46 9.31
CA PHE A 9 -14.24 -29.08 9.51
C PHE A 9 -15.41 -28.10 9.40
N HIS A 10 -16.20 -28.19 8.33
CA HIS A 10 -17.34 -27.31 8.12
C HIS A 10 -18.41 -27.49 9.21
N ASN A 11 -18.64 -28.72 9.67
CA ASN A 11 -19.56 -29.02 10.75
C ASN A 11 -19.10 -28.42 12.10
N LEU A 12 -17.82 -28.57 12.43
CA LEU A 12 -17.24 -28.00 13.65
C LEU A 12 -17.27 -26.47 13.63
N TYR A 13 -16.96 -25.87 12.48
CA TYR A 13 -17.02 -24.42 12.27
C TYR A 13 -18.44 -23.87 12.43
N GLN A 14 -19.44 -24.46 11.76
CA GLN A 14 -20.84 -24.02 11.86
C GLN A 14 -21.40 -24.13 13.29
N ASN A 15 -20.89 -25.08 14.09
CA ASN A 15 -21.33 -25.30 15.46
C ASN A 15 -20.47 -24.56 16.51
N ASN A 16 -19.54 -23.68 16.10
CA ASN A 16 -18.62 -22.96 16.98
C ASN A 16 -17.84 -23.89 17.93
N LEU A 17 -17.43 -25.07 17.45
CA LEU A 17 -16.63 -26.03 18.18
C LEU A 17 -15.14 -25.90 17.82
N SER A 18 -14.26 -26.23 18.75
CA SER A 18 -12.81 -26.17 18.53
C SER A 18 -12.38 -27.14 17.44
N ILE A 19 -11.72 -26.63 16.41
CA ILE A 19 -11.18 -27.43 15.30
C ILE A 19 -9.84 -28.05 15.74
N PRO A 20 -9.70 -29.38 15.74
CA PRO A 20 -8.44 -30.03 16.04
C PRO A 20 -7.37 -29.68 14.99
N CYS A 21 -6.25 -29.12 15.44
CA CYS A 21 -5.14 -28.70 14.60
C CYS A 21 -3.82 -29.24 15.15
N GLU A 22 -2.88 -29.55 14.27
CA GLU A 22 -1.52 -29.94 14.64
C GLU A 22 -0.46 -29.15 13.86
N TRP A 23 0.72 -29.04 14.46
CA TRP A 23 1.90 -28.40 13.89
C TRP A 23 2.62 -29.36 12.95
N HIS A 24 3.00 -28.87 11.77
CA HIS A 24 3.79 -29.60 10.79
C HIS A 24 5.00 -28.76 10.38
N ASN A 25 6.07 -29.45 9.98
CA ASN A 25 7.13 -28.81 9.23
C ASN A 25 6.66 -28.61 7.79
N THR A 26 6.98 -27.44 7.22
CA THR A 26 6.66 -27.10 5.83
C THR A 26 7.94 -27.12 5.01
N LEU A 27 7.89 -27.77 3.84
CA LEU A 27 8.86 -27.57 2.78
C LEU A 27 8.40 -26.39 1.94
N TYR A 28 9.18 -25.31 1.94
CA TYR A 28 8.98 -24.14 1.10
C TYR A 28 10.16 -24.02 0.12
N LEU A 29 9.85 -23.97 -1.16
CA LEU A 29 10.81 -23.73 -2.23
C LEU A 29 10.31 -22.58 -3.09
N GLU A 30 11.20 -21.64 -3.38
CA GLU A 30 10.88 -20.47 -4.18
C GLU A 30 12.03 -20.16 -5.14
N TRP A 31 11.68 -19.79 -6.37
CA TRP A 31 12.63 -19.24 -7.33
C TRP A 31 11.92 -18.34 -8.34
N PHE A 32 12.71 -17.53 -9.03
CA PHE A 32 12.26 -16.66 -10.10
C PHE A 32 12.76 -17.18 -11.44
N SER A 33 11.90 -17.10 -12.45
CA SER A 33 12.24 -17.49 -13.81
C SER A 33 11.57 -16.56 -14.80
N GLU A 34 12.23 -16.30 -15.91
CA GLU A 34 11.70 -15.41 -16.96
C GLU A 34 10.36 -15.91 -17.53
N ILE A 35 10.20 -17.23 -17.69
CA ILE A 35 9.02 -17.82 -18.33
C ILE A 35 7.84 -17.96 -17.35
N ASN A 36 8.09 -18.36 -16.11
CA ASN A 36 7.03 -18.67 -15.15
C ASN A 36 6.86 -17.58 -14.07
N GLY A 37 7.65 -16.50 -14.11
CA GLY A 37 7.71 -15.51 -13.05
C GLY A 37 8.21 -16.13 -11.74
N ARG A 38 7.53 -15.79 -10.64
CA ARG A 38 7.74 -16.38 -9.31
C ARG A 38 7.09 -17.76 -9.22
N VAL A 39 7.89 -18.78 -8.89
CA VAL A 39 7.39 -20.13 -8.64
C VAL A 39 7.57 -20.45 -7.16
N VAL A 40 6.47 -20.86 -6.52
CA VAL A 40 6.43 -21.27 -5.12
C VAL A 40 5.90 -22.69 -5.02
N ILE A 41 6.62 -23.53 -4.28
CA ILE A 41 6.16 -24.86 -3.86
C ILE A 41 6.14 -24.85 -2.33
N GLU A 42 4.94 -24.99 -1.78
CA GLU A 42 4.74 -25.14 -0.34
C GLU A 42 4.02 -26.47 -0.06
N THR A 43 4.58 -27.30 0.82
CA THR A 43 3.93 -28.55 1.23
C THR A 43 4.32 -29.00 2.63
N THR A 44 3.34 -29.52 3.37
CA THR A 44 3.53 -30.19 4.67
C THR A 44 3.56 -31.72 4.54
N ASN A 45 3.24 -32.26 3.36
CA ASN A 45 3.13 -33.70 3.13
C ASN A 45 4.24 -34.19 2.19
N TYR A 46 5.38 -34.52 2.78
CA TYR A 46 6.56 -34.99 2.06
C TYR A 46 7.23 -36.17 2.78
N LYS A 47 7.98 -36.97 2.02
CA LYS A 47 8.83 -38.03 2.56
C LYS A 47 10.29 -37.64 2.37
N LEU A 48 10.96 -37.24 3.44
CA LEU A 48 12.38 -36.89 3.41
C LEU A 48 13.24 -38.16 3.53
N THR A 49 14.19 -38.34 2.59
CA THR A 49 15.22 -39.39 2.66
C THR A 49 16.58 -38.73 2.45
N ILE A 50 17.51 -38.92 3.38
CA ILE A 50 18.83 -38.27 3.37
C ILE A 50 19.89 -39.27 2.90
N PHE A 51 20.72 -38.87 1.95
CA PHE A 51 21.85 -39.63 1.43
C PHE A 51 23.16 -38.85 1.66
N PRO A 52 24.33 -39.49 1.59
CA PRO A 52 25.60 -38.77 1.51
C PRO A 52 25.59 -37.78 0.33
N HIS A 53 26.16 -36.59 0.51
CA HIS A 53 26.24 -35.62 -0.57
C HIS A 53 27.13 -36.16 -1.69
N GLU A 54 26.65 -36.09 -2.93
CA GLU A 54 27.44 -36.44 -4.12
C GLU A 54 28.12 -35.22 -4.76
N TRP A 55 27.68 -34.03 -4.35
CA TRP A 55 28.15 -32.74 -4.83
C TRP A 55 28.11 -31.71 -3.69
N GLN A 56 29.02 -30.75 -3.74
CA GLN A 56 29.06 -29.58 -2.86
C GLN A 56 29.42 -28.36 -3.71
N MET A 57 28.67 -27.28 -3.53
CA MET A 57 28.97 -25.99 -4.14
C MET A 57 30.24 -25.41 -3.51
N ASP A 58 31.13 -24.85 -4.31
CA ASP A 58 32.22 -24.02 -3.78
C ASP A 58 31.71 -22.61 -3.47
N GLU A 59 32.54 -21.84 -2.77
CA GLU A 59 32.20 -20.47 -2.31
C GLU A 59 31.89 -19.55 -3.48
N ASP A 60 32.73 -19.57 -4.53
CA ASP A 60 32.52 -18.76 -5.74
C ASP A 60 31.19 -19.08 -6.43
N ALA A 61 30.83 -20.37 -6.55
CA ALA A 61 29.56 -20.78 -7.13
C ALA A 61 28.36 -20.44 -6.23
N GLU A 62 28.52 -20.48 -4.91
CA GLU A 62 27.48 -20.06 -3.98
C GLU A 62 27.19 -18.58 -4.10
N ASP A 63 28.21 -17.74 -4.16
CA ASP A 63 28.07 -16.29 -4.31
C ASP A 63 27.50 -15.92 -5.68
N ALA A 64 27.95 -16.59 -6.74
CA ALA A 64 27.35 -16.46 -8.06
C ALA A 64 25.86 -16.85 -8.06
N GLN A 65 25.47 -17.89 -7.32
CA GLN A 65 24.07 -18.30 -7.21
C GLN A 65 23.24 -17.31 -6.39
N LYS A 66 23.76 -16.75 -5.30
CA LYS A 66 23.10 -15.69 -4.53
C LYS A 66 22.85 -14.46 -5.41
N LEU A 67 23.86 -14.05 -6.17
CA LEU A 67 23.73 -12.93 -7.11
C LEU A 67 22.72 -13.26 -8.23
N ALA A 68 22.71 -14.48 -8.76
CA ALA A 68 21.72 -14.89 -9.74
C ALA A 68 20.28 -14.87 -9.18
N ASN A 69 20.09 -15.26 -7.91
CA ASN A 69 18.79 -15.19 -7.25
C ASN A 69 18.33 -13.74 -7.08
N LEU A 70 19.22 -12.83 -6.67
CA LEU A 70 18.92 -11.39 -6.54
C LEU A 70 18.55 -10.79 -7.90
N ASN A 71 19.29 -11.11 -8.96
CA ASN A 71 18.95 -10.67 -10.32
C ASN A 71 17.57 -11.21 -10.75
N GLY A 72 17.27 -12.48 -10.46
CA GLY A 72 15.94 -13.05 -10.76
C GLY A 72 14.80 -12.30 -10.07
N MET A 73 15.00 -11.86 -8.82
CA MET A 73 14.04 -11.01 -8.11
C MET A 73 13.93 -9.60 -8.72
N ARG A 74 15.07 -8.97 -9.05
CA ARG A 74 15.12 -7.65 -9.73
C ARG A 74 14.34 -7.68 -11.05
N ASP A 75 14.57 -8.71 -11.87
CA ASP A 75 13.89 -8.88 -13.16
C ASP A 75 12.38 -9.10 -12.99
N PHE A 76 11.99 -9.90 -12.00
CA PHE A 76 10.59 -10.11 -11.66
C PHE A 76 9.90 -8.81 -11.18
N MET A 77 10.56 -8.05 -10.30
CA MET A 77 10.03 -6.78 -9.79
C MET A 77 9.93 -5.71 -10.90
N ALA A 78 10.91 -5.65 -11.80
CA ALA A 78 10.83 -4.78 -12.98
C ALA A 78 9.59 -5.07 -13.85
N GLN A 79 9.21 -6.35 -13.99
CA GLN A 79 7.99 -6.75 -14.70
C GLN A 79 6.72 -6.35 -13.94
N ILE A 80 6.69 -6.48 -12.61
CA ILE A 80 5.53 -6.09 -11.78
C ILE A 80 5.30 -4.58 -11.83
N ILE A 81 6.36 -3.82 -11.60
CA ILE A 81 6.33 -2.34 -11.59
C ILE A 81 5.98 -1.82 -13.00
N GLN A 82 6.21 -2.62 -14.05
CA GLN A 82 6.12 -2.22 -15.45
C GLN A 82 7.05 -1.06 -15.75
N ARG A 83 8.29 -1.12 -15.25
CA ARG A 83 9.28 -0.09 -15.58
C ARG A 83 9.33 0.03 -17.10
N LYS A 84 8.96 1.20 -17.61
CA LYS A 84 9.26 1.54 -18.99
C LYS A 84 10.77 1.49 -19.11
N GLU A 85 11.29 0.85 -20.16
CA GLU A 85 12.66 1.11 -20.56
C GLU A 85 12.80 2.63 -20.63
N SER A 86 13.82 3.17 -19.97
CA SER A 86 14.08 4.61 -19.92
C SER A 86 14.43 5.09 -21.32
N ASP A 87 13.42 5.24 -22.18
CA ASP A 87 13.49 6.12 -23.32
C ASP A 87 13.58 7.53 -22.72
N SER A 88 14.82 7.96 -22.48
CA SER A 88 15.26 9.30 -22.08
C SER A 88 14.84 10.41 -23.07
N GLU A 89 13.88 10.13 -23.96
CA GLU A 89 13.41 10.97 -25.05
C GLU A 89 11.88 11.11 -25.09
N SER A 90 11.14 10.60 -24.09
CA SER A 90 9.73 11.00 -23.97
C SER A 90 9.67 12.38 -23.32
N PRO A 91 9.28 13.45 -24.04
CA PRO A 91 9.14 14.76 -23.42
C PRO A 91 8.12 14.63 -22.28
N GLU A 92 8.55 14.98 -21.07
CA GLU A 92 7.65 15.29 -19.97
C GLU A 92 6.52 16.16 -20.53
N PRO A 93 5.25 15.79 -20.34
CA PRO A 93 4.15 16.59 -20.82
C PRO A 93 4.25 17.99 -20.18
N HIS A 94 4.74 18.97 -20.93
CA HIS A 94 4.73 20.35 -20.49
C HIS A 94 3.28 20.86 -20.48
N GLY A 95 2.59 20.68 -19.34
CA GLY A 95 1.23 21.16 -19.07
C GLY A 95 0.49 20.29 -18.03
N GLU A 96 -0.57 20.86 -17.43
CA GLU A 96 -1.47 20.12 -16.53
C GLU A 96 -1.97 18.83 -17.19
N LEU A 97 -1.87 17.73 -16.46
CA LEU A 97 -2.23 16.41 -16.95
C LEU A 97 -3.73 16.19 -16.78
N ASP A 98 -4.32 15.40 -17.68
CA ASP A 98 -5.74 15.07 -17.57
C ASP A 98 -6.02 13.98 -16.51
N GLU A 99 -7.30 13.78 -16.20
CA GLU A 99 -7.79 12.77 -15.25
C GLU A 99 -7.27 11.35 -15.57
N TYR A 100 -7.05 11.03 -16.86
CA TYR A 100 -6.62 9.69 -17.27
C TYR A 100 -5.12 9.48 -17.12
N ALA A 101 -4.31 10.49 -17.43
CA ALA A 101 -2.87 10.45 -17.25
C ALA A 101 -2.48 10.38 -15.77
N TRP A 102 -3.19 11.12 -14.90
CA TRP A 102 -3.01 11.02 -13.45
C TRP A 102 -3.45 9.66 -12.90
N GLU A 103 -4.56 9.09 -13.40
CA GLU A 103 -4.99 7.75 -13.02
C GLU A 103 -3.94 6.67 -13.38
N GLU A 104 -3.28 6.76 -14.53
CA GLU A 104 -2.21 5.82 -14.88
C GLU A 104 -0.96 5.98 -14.01
N ARG A 105 -0.55 7.23 -13.69
CA ARG A 105 0.54 7.48 -12.74
C ARG A 105 0.24 6.95 -11.34
N LEU A 106 -1.00 7.13 -10.87
CA LEU A 106 -1.44 6.61 -9.58
C LEU A 106 -1.40 5.08 -9.54
N LYS A 107 -1.77 4.39 -10.62
CA LYS A 107 -1.61 2.92 -10.69
C LYS A 107 -0.16 2.49 -10.73
N GLU A 108 0.72 3.27 -11.36
CA GLU A 108 2.16 3.01 -11.35
C GLU A 108 2.72 3.15 -9.93
N SER A 109 2.33 4.21 -9.21
CA SER A 109 2.65 4.40 -7.80
C SER A 109 2.13 3.25 -6.93
N ASP A 110 0.87 2.81 -7.09
CA ASP A 110 0.32 1.69 -6.33
C ASP A 110 1.16 0.40 -6.54
N ARG A 111 1.52 0.09 -7.79
CA ARG A 111 2.36 -1.10 -8.10
C ARG A 111 3.75 -0.98 -7.49
N LEU A 112 4.32 0.22 -7.45
CA LEU A 112 5.62 0.47 -6.84
C LEU A 112 5.55 0.25 -5.34
N THR A 113 4.50 0.74 -4.66
CA THR A 113 4.28 0.53 -3.24
C THR A 113 4.08 -0.95 -2.91
N ASP A 114 3.26 -1.67 -3.68
CA ASP A 114 3.04 -3.11 -3.49
C ASP A 114 4.34 -3.90 -3.68
N ALA A 115 5.12 -3.58 -4.73
CA ALA A 115 6.41 -4.20 -4.97
C ALA A 115 7.42 -3.90 -3.85
N TYR A 116 7.45 -2.66 -3.36
CA TYR A 116 8.34 -2.27 -2.27
C TYR A 116 8.00 -3.02 -0.98
N GLN A 117 6.71 -3.11 -0.63
CA GLN A 117 6.26 -3.86 0.55
C GLN A 117 6.66 -5.35 0.46
N GLU A 118 6.53 -5.98 -0.72
CA GLU A 118 6.97 -7.37 -0.92
C GLU A 118 8.49 -7.52 -0.74
N VAL A 119 9.28 -6.57 -1.23
CA VAL A 119 10.75 -6.59 -1.12
C VAL A 119 11.19 -6.36 0.32
N LEU A 120 10.58 -5.40 1.02
CA LEU A 120 10.80 -5.16 2.46
C LEU A 120 10.56 -6.43 3.27
N GLU A 121 9.38 -7.04 3.14
CA GLU A 121 9.04 -8.26 3.88
C GLU A 121 10.00 -9.42 3.58
N LYS A 122 10.54 -9.47 2.37
CA LYS A 122 11.46 -10.53 1.95
C LYS A 122 12.85 -10.40 2.58
N TYR A 123 13.36 -9.19 2.72
CA TYR A 123 14.75 -8.94 3.14
C TYR A 123 14.88 -8.32 4.53
N MET A 124 13.79 -8.02 5.24
CA MET A 124 13.84 -7.37 6.55
C MET A 124 14.69 -8.07 7.63
N GLU A 125 14.97 -9.37 7.49
CA GLU A 125 15.81 -10.13 8.43
C GLU A 125 17.28 -10.22 7.98
N ASP A 126 17.63 -9.71 6.80
CA ASP A 126 18.98 -9.77 6.23
C ASP A 126 19.84 -8.60 6.76
N GLU A 127 21.12 -8.87 7.03
CA GLU A 127 22.08 -7.84 7.49
C GLU A 127 22.34 -6.76 6.43
N ASP A 128 22.22 -7.13 5.14
CA ASP A 128 22.39 -6.28 3.95
C ASP A 128 21.04 -5.95 3.28
N SER A 129 19.98 -5.82 4.10
CA SER A 129 18.61 -5.53 3.66
C SER A 129 18.51 -4.29 2.79
N GLU A 130 19.04 -3.14 3.24
CA GLU A 130 19.04 -1.88 2.50
C GLU A 130 19.66 -2.00 1.09
N GLN A 131 20.79 -2.69 0.98
CA GLN A 131 21.46 -2.89 -0.31
C GLN A 131 20.67 -3.85 -1.21
N LYS A 132 20.10 -4.92 -0.66
CA LYS A 132 19.26 -5.87 -1.42
C LYS A 132 17.97 -5.22 -1.90
N GLU A 133 17.33 -4.43 -1.05
CA GLU A 133 16.12 -3.66 -1.36
C GLU A 133 16.40 -2.68 -2.50
N ALA A 134 17.41 -1.82 -2.36
CA ALA A 134 17.80 -0.86 -3.38
C ALA A 134 18.16 -1.56 -4.71
N PHE A 135 18.87 -2.68 -4.66
CA PHE A 135 19.23 -3.44 -5.85
C PHE A 135 18.02 -4.03 -6.58
N VAL A 136 17.10 -4.67 -5.85
CA VAL A 136 15.89 -5.27 -6.43
C VAL A 136 14.93 -4.19 -6.94
N MET A 137 14.80 -3.09 -6.18
CA MET A 137 14.04 -1.91 -6.58
C MET A 137 14.75 -1.08 -7.67
N GLY A 138 15.94 -1.49 -8.12
CA GLY A 138 16.70 -0.82 -9.17
C GLY A 138 17.02 0.64 -8.87
N TRP A 139 17.13 0.99 -7.59
CA TRP A 139 17.56 2.29 -7.10
C TRP A 139 19.09 2.35 -7.16
N ASP A 140 19.62 2.26 -8.37
CA ASP A 140 21.07 2.14 -8.59
C ASP A 140 21.85 3.36 -8.04
N GLY A 141 21.23 4.55 -8.00
CA GLY A 141 21.81 5.74 -7.35
C GLY A 141 21.87 5.66 -5.82
N LEU A 142 20.87 5.02 -5.19
CA LEU A 142 20.90 4.78 -3.74
C LEU A 142 21.99 3.77 -3.36
N LEU A 143 22.23 2.77 -4.22
CA LEU A 143 23.35 1.84 -4.02
C LEU A 143 24.71 2.53 -4.01
N GLU A 144 24.90 3.52 -4.90
CA GLU A 144 26.12 4.31 -4.95
C GLU A 144 26.29 5.12 -3.65
N ALA A 145 25.23 5.79 -3.18
CA ALA A 145 25.24 6.52 -1.92
C ALA A 145 25.51 5.61 -0.69
N LEU A 146 24.91 4.41 -0.65
CA LEU A 146 25.15 3.44 0.43
C LEU A 146 26.60 2.95 0.44
N ALA A 147 27.20 2.73 -0.74
CA ALA A 147 28.60 2.35 -0.85
C ALA A 147 29.54 3.48 -0.36
N GLU A 148 29.23 4.74 -0.69
CA GLU A 148 29.98 5.89 -0.19
C GLU A 148 29.87 6.05 1.34
N ARG A 149 28.71 5.76 1.93
CA ARG A 149 28.51 5.74 3.40
C ARG A 149 29.41 4.69 4.07
N ASP A 150 29.40 3.46 3.56
CA ASP A 150 30.19 2.36 4.13
C ASP A 150 31.71 2.62 4.01
N GLU A 151 32.16 3.31 2.96
CA GLU A 151 33.57 3.68 2.77
C GLU A 151 34.01 4.89 3.61
N SER A 152 33.12 5.86 3.85
CA SER A 152 33.40 7.07 4.62
C SER A 152 33.37 6.85 6.14
N GLY A 153 32.59 5.85 6.61
CA GLY A 153 32.48 5.51 8.04
C GLY A 153 31.87 6.63 8.89
N GLU A 154 31.16 7.57 8.26
CA GLU A 154 30.40 8.61 8.94
C GLU A 154 28.98 8.08 9.19
N ASP A 155 28.66 7.77 10.45
CA ASP A 155 27.28 7.59 10.92
C ASP A 155 26.57 8.95 10.80
N PHE A 156 25.94 9.21 9.64
CA PHE A 156 25.02 10.33 9.51
C PHE A 156 23.71 9.94 10.21
N ASP A 157 23.63 10.24 11.51
CA ASP A 157 22.41 10.17 12.33
C ASP A 157 21.37 11.22 11.83
N GLU A 158 20.92 11.14 10.56
CA GLU A 158 19.76 11.89 10.06
C GLU A 158 19.28 11.30 8.73
N PHE A 159 18.67 10.10 8.77
CA PHE A 159 17.88 9.58 7.66
C PHE A 159 16.61 8.90 8.19
N ASP A 160 15.85 9.66 8.98
CA ASP A 160 14.49 9.29 9.43
C ASP A 160 13.44 9.67 8.35
N ASP A 161 13.87 10.05 7.13
CA ASP A 161 13.02 10.72 6.13
C ASP A 161 12.76 9.92 4.84
N PHE A 162 13.34 8.73 4.66
CA PHE A 162 12.98 7.86 3.52
C PHE A 162 11.86 6.86 3.84
N GLY A 163 11.34 6.88 5.07
CA GLY A 163 10.22 6.05 5.51
C GLY A 163 8.83 6.59 5.19
N ASP A 164 8.71 7.82 4.65
CA ASP A 164 7.44 8.42 4.27
C ASP A 164 7.31 8.62 2.74
N LEU A 165 7.39 7.51 2.00
CA LEU A 165 7.00 7.46 0.57
C LEU A 165 5.50 7.69 0.33
N ASN A 166 4.74 8.11 1.34
CA ASN A 166 3.39 8.65 1.17
C ASN A 166 3.39 10.19 1.05
N SER A 167 4.55 10.85 1.20
CA SER A 167 4.77 12.24 0.79
C SER A 167 5.37 12.26 -0.61
N THR A 168 4.54 12.54 -1.61
CA THR A 168 5.01 12.88 -2.96
C THR A 168 5.77 14.21 -2.91
N SER A 169 7.08 14.17 -2.77
CA SER A 169 7.97 15.28 -3.13
C SER A 169 8.56 15.00 -4.50
N PHE A 170 8.17 15.81 -5.47
CA PHE A 170 8.75 15.85 -6.81
C PHE A 170 10.01 16.73 -6.76
N ASP A 171 11.09 16.22 -7.36
CA ASP A 171 12.32 16.90 -7.80
C ASP A 171 12.60 18.29 -7.21
N GLU A 172 13.52 18.35 -6.24
CA GLU A 172 14.18 19.59 -5.84
C GLU A 172 15.19 20.00 -6.93
N ASP A 173 14.76 20.90 -7.82
CA ASP A 173 15.67 21.81 -8.50
C ASP A 173 16.17 22.82 -7.47
N ASP A 174 17.48 22.75 -7.25
CA ASP A 174 18.35 23.52 -6.38
C ASP A 174 18.28 25.04 -6.68
N GLU A 175 17.45 25.80 -5.95
CA GLU A 175 17.60 27.25 -5.78
C GLU A 175 17.36 27.63 -4.30
N GLU A 176 18.45 27.88 -3.57
CA GLU A 176 18.42 28.52 -2.24
C GLU A 176 17.71 29.89 -2.32
N GLU A 177 16.48 29.98 -1.82
CA GLU A 177 15.81 31.25 -1.52
C GLU A 177 15.39 31.35 -0.04
N ASP A 178 16.10 32.27 0.63
CA ASP A 178 15.90 32.87 1.97
C ASP A 178 14.59 32.55 2.74
N GLU A 179 14.75 31.82 3.85
CA GLU A 179 13.75 31.45 4.88
C GLU A 179 13.22 32.63 5.76
N ASP A 180 13.03 33.83 5.22
CA ASP A 180 12.64 35.00 6.03
C ASP A 180 11.59 35.89 5.33
N ASP A 181 10.34 35.42 5.20
CA ASP A 181 9.14 36.28 5.20
C ASP A 181 7.84 35.47 5.06
N PHE A 182 7.15 35.15 6.18
CA PHE A 182 5.67 35.15 6.24
C PHE A 182 5.15 34.96 7.69
N LEU A 183 5.39 35.95 8.55
CA LEU A 183 4.59 36.09 9.79
C LEU A 183 3.87 37.44 9.74
N ASP A 184 2.65 37.41 9.20
CA ASP A 184 1.71 38.51 9.25
C ASP A 184 1.28 38.73 10.73
N PRO A 185 1.51 39.90 11.36
CA PRO A 185 1.43 40.03 12.82
C PRO A 185 0.00 40.09 13.41
N ASP A 186 -1.04 39.94 12.60
CA ASP A 186 -2.46 40.07 13.01
C ASP A 186 -3.35 38.91 12.48
N GLY A 187 -2.75 37.82 12.01
CA GLY A 187 -3.44 36.58 11.61
C GLY A 187 -3.29 35.47 12.67
N SER A 188 -4.37 34.78 13.00
CA SER A 188 -4.33 33.53 13.76
C SER A 188 -3.44 32.51 13.01
N PRO A 189 -2.34 31.97 13.58
CA PRO A 189 -1.42 31.11 12.83
C PRO A 189 -1.92 29.69 12.55
N PHE A 190 -3.15 29.32 12.95
CA PHE A 190 -3.62 27.93 12.93
C PHE A 190 -5.14 27.82 12.76
N GLU A 191 -5.70 28.43 11.73
CA GLU A 191 -7.04 28.02 11.27
C GLU A 191 -6.90 27.43 9.87
N GLU A 192 -6.30 26.24 9.80
CA GLU A 192 -6.48 25.36 8.66
C GLU A 192 -7.97 25.06 8.55
N VAL A 193 -8.65 25.76 7.64
CA VAL A 193 -10.06 25.50 7.37
C VAL A 193 -10.12 24.20 6.59
N GLU A 194 -10.26 23.08 7.31
CA GLU A 194 -10.48 21.76 6.73
C GLU A 194 -11.71 21.79 5.82
N HIS A 195 -11.61 21.16 4.65
CA HIS A 195 -12.71 21.14 3.71
C HIS A 195 -13.91 20.36 4.31
N PRO A 196 -15.16 20.86 4.27
CA PRO A 196 -16.29 20.21 4.93
C PRO A 196 -16.50 18.73 4.55
N LEU A 197 -16.24 18.38 3.28
CA LEU A 197 -16.28 17.00 2.77
C LEU A 197 -15.21 16.10 3.39
N GLN A 198 -14.00 16.63 3.64
CA GLN A 198 -12.91 15.90 4.31
C GLN A 198 -13.33 15.57 5.75
N VAL A 199 -13.78 16.58 6.50
CA VAL A 199 -14.25 16.41 7.89
C VAL A 199 -15.34 15.35 7.97
N LYS A 200 -16.33 15.44 7.08
CA LYS A 200 -17.45 14.51 7.00
C LYS A 200 -17.00 13.07 6.71
N ALA A 201 -16.03 12.89 5.83
CA ALA A 201 -15.47 11.56 5.52
C ALA A 201 -14.69 10.98 6.71
N GLN A 202 -13.91 11.81 7.40
CA GLN A 202 -13.15 11.41 8.58
C GLN A 202 -14.07 11.01 9.74
N GLU A 203 -15.08 11.84 10.05
CA GLU A 203 -16.08 11.52 11.07
C GLU A 203 -16.81 10.21 10.78
N LEU A 204 -17.16 9.97 9.50
CA LEU A 204 -17.78 8.72 9.09
C LEU A 204 -16.87 7.51 9.32
N ALA A 205 -15.59 7.61 8.94
CA ALA A 205 -14.62 6.52 9.12
C ALA A 205 -14.41 6.20 10.61
N MET A 206 -14.25 7.22 11.46
CA MET A 206 -14.12 7.06 12.90
C MET A 206 -15.37 6.41 13.50
N ARG A 207 -16.56 6.87 13.10
CA ARG A 207 -17.82 6.29 13.58
C ARG A 207 -17.99 4.83 13.16
N ALA A 208 -17.58 4.46 11.95
CA ALA A 208 -17.63 3.07 11.50
C ALA A 208 -16.68 2.18 12.31
N MET A 209 -15.47 2.68 12.64
CA MET A 209 -14.54 1.98 13.53
C MET A 209 -15.08 1.79 14.94
N ASP A 210 -15.72 2.80 15.52
CA ASP A 210 -16.31 2.69 16.87
C ASP A 210 -17.50 1.70 16.92
N LEU A 211 -18.23 1.56 15.80
CA LEU A 211 -19.37 0.66 15.69
C LEU A 211 -18.98 -0.82 15.51
N ILE A 212 -17.80 -1.07 14.96
CA ILE A 212 -17.33 -2.42 14.61
C ILE A 212 -16.33 -2.93 15.66
N ALA A 213 -16.42 -4.21 16.00
CA ALA A 213 -15.47 -4.82 16.93
C ALA A 213 -14.05 -4.89 16.34
N LYS A 214 -13.04 -4.59 17.17
CA LYS A 214 -11.63 -4.40 16.77
C LYS A 214 -10.92 -5.62 16.14
N ASP A 215 -11.49 -6.82 16.22
CA ASP A 215 -10.83 -8.06 15.80
C ASP A 215 -11.45 -8.66 14.53
N SER A 216 -11.53 -7.86 13.48
CA SER A 216 -12.02 -8.27 12.16
C SER A 216 -10.84 -8.56 11.23
N GLY A 217 -10.73 -9.79 10.71
CA GLY A 217 -9.65 -10.20 9.81
C GLY A 217 -9.75 -9.55 8.42
N PRO A 218 -8.68 -9.61 7.60
CA PRO A 218 -8.56 -8.87 6.33
C PRO A 218 -9.60 -9.23 5.24
N GLU A 219 -10.39 -10.28 5.43
CA GLU A 219 -11.43 -10.71 4.48
C GLU A 219 -12.86 -10.52 4.97
N THR A 220 -13.04 -9.95 6.17
CA THR A 220 -14.39 -9.78 6.70
C THR A 220 -15.06 -8.51 6.16
N PRO A 221 -16.39 -8.49 6.03
CA PRO A 221 -17.13 -7.29 5.61
C PRO A 221 -16.89 -6.08 6.52
N GLU A 222 -16.62 -6.31 7.80
CA GLU A 222 -16.24 -5.29 8.77
C GLU A 222 -14.91 -4.61 8.40
N TYR A 223 -13.87 -5.41 8.12
CA TYR A 223 -12.58 -4.90 7.69
C TYR A 223 -12.69 -4.15 6.37
N GLN A 224 -13.44 -4.70 5.40
CA GLN A 224 -13.69 -4.05 4.11
C GLN A 224 -14.41 -2.70 4.28
N LEU A 225 -15.40 -2.60 5.18
CA LEU A 225 -16.07 -1.34 5.45
C LEU A 225 -15.09 -0.29 6.03
N ILE A 226 -14.36 -0.65 7.08
CA ILE A 226 -13.43 0.27 7.75
C ILE A 226 -12.31 0.70 6.83
N SER A 227 -11.62 -0.25 6.19
CA SER A 227 -10.46 0.02 5.34
C SER A 227 -10.83 0.96 4.18
N ASN A 228 -11.95 0.70 3.49
CA ASN A 228 -12.41 1.56 2.40
C ASN A 228 -12.79 2.97 2.88
N LEU A 229 -13.45 3.12 4.03
CA LEU A 229 -13.78 4.44 4.58
C LEU A 229 -12.53 5.22 5.01
N LEU A 230 -11.53 4.54 5.56
CA LEU A 230 -10.23 5.13 5.88
C LEU A 230 -9.50 5.61 4.63
N GLN A 231 -9.49 4.82 3.56
CA GLN A 231 -8.90 5.22 2.28
C GLN A 231 -9.56 6.49 1.73
N VAL A 232 -10.89 6.56 1.77
CA VAL A 232 -11.64 7.76 1.36
C VAL A 232 -11.25 8.97 2.22
N SER A 233 -11.23 8.81 3.55
CA SER A 233 -10.85 9.88 4.46
C SER A 233 -9.43 10.40 4.19
N GLY A 234 -8.44 9.51 4.13
CA GLY A 234 -7.04 9.89 3.94
C GLY A 234 -6.79 10.53 2.58
N LYS A 235 -7.36 9.98 1.50
CA LYS A 235 -7.19 10.53 0.16
C LYS A 235 -7.91 11.86 -0.03
N LEU A 236 -9.07 12.07 0.60
CA LEU A 236 -9.73 13.37 0.60
C LEU A 236 -8.94 14.42 1.39
N ALA A 237 -8.34 14.04 2.53
CA ALA A 237 -7.46 14.93 3.26
C ALA A 237 -6.28 15.39 2.39
N GLY A 238 -5.62 14.45 1.70
CA GLY A 238 -4.48 14.73 0.82
C GLY A 238 -4.76 15.65 -0.37
N VAL A 239 -6.01 15.73 -0.85
CA VAL A 239 -6.34 16.52 -2.07
C VAL A 239 -7.21 17.74 -1.80
N LEU A 240 -7.86 17.82 -0.65
CA LEU A 240 -8.77 18.92 -0.29
C LEU A 240 -8.19 19.83 0.80
N HIS A 241 -6.87 19.81 1.01
CA HIS A 241 -6.21 20.65 2.00
C HIS A 241 -6.68 22.11 1.93
N GLY A 242 -6.79 22.73 3.10
CA GLY A 242 -7.18 24.13 3.22
C GLY A 242 -6.27 25.03 2.39
N SER A 243 -6.83 26.09 1.80
CA SER A 243 -6.19 27.02 0.85
C SER A 243 -4.96 27.78 1.38
N ASN A 244 -4.38 27.36 2.50
CA ASN A 244 -3.27 28.00 3.20
C ASN A 244 -1.94 27.22 3.06
N SER A 245 -1.95 26.07 2.38
CA SER A 245 -0.75 25.23 2.19
C SER A 245 0.21 25.77 1.11
N GLY A 246 -0.16 26.81 0.36
CA GLY A 246 0.64 27.33 -0.77
C GLY A 246 0.68 26.41 -2.01
N TYR A 247 0.28 25.15 -1.86
CA TYR A 247 0.18 24.14 -2.92
C TYR A 247 -1.26 24.01 -3.42
N GLU A 248 -1.50 24.27 -4.70
CA GLU A 248 -2.76 23.94 -5.38
C GLU A 248 -2.56 22.69 -6.24
N PRO A 249 -3.16 21.54 -5.88
CA PRO A 249 -3.03 20.33 -6.66
C PRO A 249 -3.67 20.47 -8.05
N GLU A 250 -3.06 19.85 -9.07
CA GLU A 250 -3.59 19.86 -10.43
C GLU A 250 -5.04 19.33 -10.50
N ALA A 251 -5.91 19.99 -11.26
CA ALA A 251 -7.31 19.60 -11.39
C ALA A 251 -7.47 18.14 -11.88
N GLY A 252 -6.60 17.68 -12.78
CA GLY A 252 -6.58 16.29 -13.25
C GLY A 252 -6.27 15.28 -12.12
N PHE A 253 -5.33 15.62 -11.23
CA PHE A 253 -4.97 14.81 -10.07
C PHE A 253 -6.14 14.71 -9.09
N VAL A 254 -6.74 15.85 -8.73
CA VAL A 254 -7.92 15.91 -7.86
C VAL A 254 -9.07 15.08 -8.47
N LEU A 255 -9.34 15.20 -9.77
CA LEU A 255 -10.37 14.42 -10.46
C LEU A 255 -10.11 12.90 -10.41
N ALA A 256 -8.85 12.48 -10.57
CA ALA A 256 -8.45 11.07 -10.49
C ALA A 256 -8.65 10.52 -9.07
N VAL A 257 -8.19 11.23 -8.04
CA VAL A 257 -8.37 10.83 -6.63
C VAL A 257 -9.85 10.77 -6.26
N LEU A 258 -10.64 11.78 -6.62
CA LEU A 258 -12.08 11.78 -6.38
C LEU A 258 -12.78 10.60 -7.07
N LYS A 259 -12.33 10.18 -8.26
CA LYS A 259 -12.83 8.99 -8.95
C LYS A 259 -12.49 7.70 -8.17
N ARG A 260 -11.28 7.57 -7.62
CA ARG A 260 -10.89 6.44 -6.77
C ARG A 260 -11.73 6.40 -5.48
N CYS A 261 -11.96 7.54 -4.83
CA CYS A 261 -12.85 7.66 -3.67
C CYS A 261 -14.26 7.14 -3.93
N LEU A 262 -14.83 7.38 -5.13
CA LEU A 262 -16.13 6.83 -5.50
C LEU A 262 -16.11 5.28 -5.57
N GLY A 263 -14.99 4.69 -6.02
CA GLY A 263 -14.80 3.25 -6.03
C GLY A 263 -14.81 2.66 -4.63
N TRP A 264 -13.98 3.19 -3.72
CA TRP A 264 -13.93 2.73 -2.33
C TRP A 264 -15.26 2.94 -1.60
N LEU A 265 -15.96 4.06 -1.84
CA LEU A 265 -17.30 4.27 -1.28
C LEU A 265 -18.31 3.22 -1.75
N HIS A 266 -18.26 2.80 -3.02
CA HIS A 266 -19.12 1.73 -3.50
C HIS A 266 -18.86 0.40 -2.78
N GLU A 267 -17.60 0.01 -2.62
CA GLU A 267 -17.21 -1.20 -1.90
C GLU A 267 -17.58 -1.12 -0.41
N ALA A 268 -17.33 0.01 0.24
CA ALA A 268 -17.74 0.27 1.63
C ALA A 268 -19.26 0.12 1.80
N MET A 269 -20.06 0.70 0.91
CA MET A 269 -21.52 0.57 0.97
C MET A 269 -22.00 -0.86 0.73
N ALA A 270 -21.34 -1.61 -0.16
CA ALA A 270 -21.65 -3.02 -0.40
C ALA A 270 -21.35 -3.88 0.84
N ALA A 271 -20.19 -3.67 1.47
CA ALA A 271 -19.80 -4.33 2.71
C ALA A 271 -20.76 -3.98 3.87
N CYS A 272 -21.10 -2.69 4.01
CA CYS A 272 -22.07 -2.22 5.00
C CYS A 272 -23.46 -2.84 4.77
N GLN A 273 -23.91 -2.95 3.52
CA GLN A 273 -25.16 -3.62 3.17
C GLN A 273 -25.14 -5.10 3.55
N HIS A 274 -24.00 -5.77 3.37
CA HIS A 274 -23.85 -7.16 3.80
C HIS A 274 -23.97 -7.28 5.32
N LEU A 275 -23.29 -6.42 6.09
CA LEU A 275 -23.41 -6.37 7.55
C LEU A 275 -24.85 -6.16 8.02
N ILE A 276 -25.58 -5.22 7.41
CA ILE A 276 -26.99 -4.97 7.71
C ILE A 276 -27.86 -6.23 7.52
N ASN A 277 -27.55 -7.07 6.52
CA ASN A 277 -28.34 -8.25 6.21
C ASN A 277 -28.09 -9.43 7.16
N ILE A 278 -26.90 -9.50 7.77
CA ILE A 278 -26.51 -10.58 8.69
C ILE A 278 -26.76 -10.22 10.16
N GLU A 279 -26.79 -8.93 10.47
CA GLU A 279 -27.00 -8.42 11.83
C GLU A 279 -28.43 -8.70 12.32
N GLN A 280 -28.57 -8.97 13.62
CA GLN A 280 -29.85 -9.25 14.28
C GLN A 280 -30.23 -8.15 15.27
N ASP A 281 -29.26 -7.42 15.81
CA ASP A 281 -29.53 -6.30 16.72
C ASP A 281 -30.10 -5.11 15.95
N THR A 282 -31.30 -4.68 16.34
CA THR A 282 -32.01 -3.57 15.69
C THR A 282 -31.28 -2.24 15.86
N ASP A 283 -30.63 -2.02 17.01
CA ASP A 283 -29.89 -0.79 17.27
C ASP A 283 -28.62 -0.72 16.40
N GLN A 284 -27.93 -1.86 16.24
CA GLN A 284 -26.75 -1.98 15.38
C GLN A 284 -27.11 -1.84 13.90
N ILE A 285 -28.23 -2.44 13.46
CA ILE A 285 -28.76 -2.25 12.10
C ILE A 285 -29.01 -0.76 11.83
N ALA A 286 -29.69 -0.06 12.74
CA ALA A 286 -29.97 1.37 12.56
C ALA A 286 -28.69 2.21 12.51
N ALA A 287 -27.66 1.85 13.28
CA ALA A 287 -26.37 2.52 13.23
C ALA A 287 -25.64 2.29 11.89
N LEU A 288 -25.65 1.06 11.37
CA LEU A 288 -25.09 0.72 10.05
C LEU A 288 -25.86 1.40 8.91
N GLU A 289 -27.18 1.49 9.00
CA GLU A 289 -27.99 2.23 8.03
C GLU A 289 -27.62 3.71 7.98
N HIS A 290 -27.33 4.31 9.13
CA HIS A 290 -26.82 5.67 9.20
C HIS A 290 -25.43 5.79 8.55
N VAL A 291 -24.51 4.88 8.82
CA VAL A 291 -23.18 4.85 8.17
C VAL A 291 -23.35 4.81 6.64
N ARG A 292 -24.18 3.89 6.15
CA ARG A 292 -24.47 3.76 4.71
C ARG A 292 -25.08 5.03 4.13
N SER A 293 -26.02 5.68 4.84
CA SER A 293 -26.64 6.94 4.41
C SER A 293 -25.62 8.06 4.30
N THR A 294 -24.76 8.24 5.30
CA THR A 294 -23.70 9.26 5.27
C THR A 294 -22.70 8.99 4.14
N ALA A 295 -22.36 7.71 3.87
CA ALA A 295 -21.52 7.34 2.73
C ALA A 295 -22.15 7.74 1.38
N PHE A 296 -23.47 7.59 1.22
CA PHE A 296 -24.17 8.08 0.03
C PHE A 296 -24.12 9.60 -0.12
N GLU A 297 -24.24 10.35 0.97
CA GLU A 297 -24.14 11.82 0.93
C GLU A 297 -22.73 12.28 0.50
N ILE A 298 -21.69 11.68 1.07
CA ILE A 298 -20.30 11.96 0.68
C ILE A 298 -20.09 11.65 -0.81
N ARG A 299 -20.62 10.52 -1.29
CA ARG A 299 -20.55 10.17 -2.71
C ARG A 299 -21.20 11.24 -3.58
N ASP A 300 -22.38 11.72 -3.22
CA ASP A 300 -23.11 12.73 -3.98
C ASP A 300 -22.39 14.09 -3.96
N GLU A 301 -21.76 14.46 -2.84
CA GLU A 301 -20.91 15.64 -2.72
C GLU A 301 -19.64 15.53 -3.59
N ILE A 302 -18.97 14.37 -3.61
CA ILE A 302 -17.85 14.10 -4.52
C ILE A 302 -18.28 14.24 -5.98
N ILE A 303 -19.45 13.72 -6.36
CA ILE A 303 -19.98 13.84 -7.73
C ILE A 303 -20.21 15.31 -8.09
N ALA A 304 -20.78 16.11 -7.18
CA ALA A 304 -20.98 17.54 -7.40
C ALA A 304 -19.65 18.30 -7.56
N MET A 305 -18.65 17.99 -6.74
CA MET A 305 -17.32 18.58 -6.84
C MET A 305 -16.64 18.24 -8.18
N ARG A 306 -16.69 16.96 -8.60
CA ARG A 306 -16.15 16.55 -9.90
C ARG A 306 -16.83 17.23 -11.08
N GLN A 307 -18.10 17.63 -10.96
CA GLN A 307 -18.79 18.42 -11.99
C GLN A 307 -18.34 19.89 -12.00
N GLY A 308 -17.95 20.44 -10.86
CA GLY A 308 -17.43 21.82 -10.75
C GLY A 308 -16.00 21.98 -11.26
N LEU A 309 -15.21 20.90 -11.22
CA LEU A 309 -13.82 20.85 -11.69
C LEU A 309 -13.66 20.51 -13.18
N LYS A 310 -14.76 20.13 -13.87
CA LYS A 310 -14.79 19.79 -15.30
C LYS A 310 -15.32 20.95 -16.14
#